data_AF-A0A662Q8N8-F1
#
_entry.id   AF-A0A662Q8N8-F1
#
_cell.length_a   1.000
_cell.length_b   1.000
_cell.length_c   1.000
_cell.angle_alpha   90.00
_cell.angle_beta   90.00
_cell.angle_gamma   90.00
#
_symmetry.space_group_name_H-M   'P 1'
#
loop_
_entity.id
_entity.type
_entity.pdbx_description
1 polymer ?
#
loop_
_entity_poly.entity_id
_entity_poly.type
_entity_poly.pdbx_seq_one_letter_code
_entity_poly.pdbx_strand_id
1 'polypeptide(L)'
;MKELAASLISVLIISSIMIQGCMGENEDVIRSIRDTYSKLVKAEEKGADVRDAATKLQKALKLVEEAEENPENREALLSEARELVEEVRSSIPILIEEGEKKIFWRNIAIASVVAMIAILSFLTYYYGPRLFWTLWLKIRSRWVIEIIERVRENDRRGG
;
A
#
# COMPACT_ATOMS: atom_id res chain seq x y z
N MET A 1 2.48 40.10 58.64
CA MET A 1 3.64 39.25 58.26
C MET A 1 3.21 37.82 57.99
N LYS A 2 2.62 37.09 58.95
CA LYS A 2 2.15 35.69 58.75
C LYS A 2 1.07 35.53 57.67
N GLU A 3 0.08 36.42 57.63
CA GLU A 3 -0.98 36.42 56.60
C GLU A 3 -0.45 36.68 55.18
N LEU A 4 0.55 37.58 55.03
CA LEU A 4 1.18 37.87 53.74
C LEU A 4 2.06 36.71 53.27
N ALA A 5 2.75 36.04 54.19
CA ALA A 5 3.54 34.85 53.90
C ALA A 5 2.65 33.68 53.46
N ALA A 6 1.50 33.47 54.12
CA ALA A 6 0.53 32.43 53.74
C ALA A 6 -0.05 32.67 52.33
N SER A 7 -0.35 33.93 51.98
CA SER A 7 -0.83 34.29 50.64
C SER A 7 0.23 34.12 49.55
N LEU A 8 1.52 34.34 49.85
CA LEU A 8 2.60 34.11 48.89
C LEU A 8 2.85 32.62 48.65
N ILE A 9 2.75 31.81 49.70
CA ILE A 9 2.91 30.35 49.61
C ILE A 9 1.77 29.72 48.80
N SER A 10 0.52 30.17 48.98
CA SER A 10 -0.61 29.65 48.20
C SER A 10 -0.48 29.96 46.71
N VAL A 11 -0.03 31.17 46.35
CA VAL A 11 0.23 31.57 44.95
C VAL A 11 1.36 30.75 44.32
N LEU A 12 2.43 30.46 45.08
CA LEU A 12 3.54 29.61 44.63
C LEU A 12 3.10 28.17 44.36
N ILE A 13 2.23 27.61 45.22
CA ILE A 13 1.70 26.25 45.02
C ILE A 13 0.80 26.19 43.78
N ILE A 14 -0.08 27.19 43.60
CA ILE A 14 -0.96 27.26 42.42
C ILE A 14 -0.13 27.42 41.13
N SER A 15 0.90 28.26 41.16
CA SER A 15 1.85 28.42 40.04
C SER A 15 2.59 27.12 39.72
N SER A 16 3.02 26.36 40.73
CA SER A 16 3.72 25.08 40.53
C SER A 16 2.81 24.03 39.88
N ILE A 17 1.53 23.99 40.25
CA ILE A 17 0.55 23.05 39.69
C ILE A 17 0.29 23.36 38.21
N MET A 18 0.17 24.64 37.86
CA MET A 18 -0.04 25.07 36.46
C MET A 18 1.15 24.70 35.56
N ILE A 19 2.39 24.88 36.05
CA ILE A 19 3.60 24.53 35.29
C ILE A 19 3.70 23.01 35.08
N GLN A 20 3.35 22.20 36.09
CA GLN A 20 3.36 20.73 35.98
C GLN A 20 2.29 20.18 35.02
N GLY A 21 1.06 20.72 35.04
CA GLY A 21 0.00 20.29 34.13
C GLY A 21 0.37 20.53 32.67
N CYS A 22 0.98 21.69 32.41
CA CYS A 22 1.54 22.07 31.12
C CYS A 22 2.59 21.06 30.62
N MET A 23 3.58 20.65 31.42
CA MET A 23 4.62 19.71 30.96
C MET A 23 4.09 18.29 30.71
N GLY A 24 3.13 17.81 31.51
CA GLY A 24 2.58 16.46 31.37
C GLY A 24 1.79 16.24 30.09
N GLU A 25 1.06 17.26 29.63
CA GLU A 25 0.19 17.14 28.44
C GLU A 25 0.98 16.96 27.14
N ASN A 26 2.12 17.66 26.98
CA ASN A 26 3.02 17.43 25.83
C ASN A 26 3.56 16.01 25.82
N GLU A 27 3.99 15.50 26.97
CA GLU A 27 4.62 14.19 27.06
C GLU A 27 3.65 13.06 26.70
N ASP A 28 2.36 13.23 27.03
CA ASP A 28 1.29 12.30 26.65
C ASP A 28 1.02 12.32 25.13
N VAL A 29 0.97 13.49 24.50
CA VAL A 29 0.78 13.60 23.03
C VAL A 29 1.97 12.98 22.29
N ILE A 30 3.20 13.26 22.73
CA ILE A 30 4.42 12.68 22.16
C ILE A 30 4.43 11.15 22.31
N ARG A 31 4.00 10.63 23.46
CA ARG A 31 3.86 9.18 23.67
C ARG A 31 2.82 8.58 22.70
N SER A 32 1.70 9.25 22.50
CA SER A 32 0.65 8.81 21.57
C SER A 32 1.14 8.80 20.11
N ILE A 33 1.87 9.83 19.68
CA ILE A 33 2.51 9.89 18.36
C ILE A 33 3.44 8.69 18.16
N ARG A 34 4.29 8.40 19.16
CA ARG A 34 5.25 7.29 19.08
C ARG A 34 4.58 5.91 18.99
N ASP A 35 3.54 5.68 19.79
CA ASP A 35 2.77 4.44 19.75
C ASP A 35 2.09 4.28 18.37
N THR A 36 1.48 5.34 17.87
CA THR A 36 0.80 5.36 16.57
C THR A 36 1.79 5.13 15.43
N TYR A 37 2.97 5.74 15.48
CA TYR A 37 4.06 5.49 14.53
C TYR A 37 4.47 4.02 14.52
N SER A 38 4.64 3.40 15.70
CA SER A 38 5.01 1.99 15.80
C SER A 38 3.98 1.06 15.16
N LYS A 39 2.69 1.39 15.28
CA LYS A 39 1.58 0.66 14.65
C LYS A 39 1.55 0.88 13.14
N LEU A 40 1.87 2.09 12.70
CA LEU A 40 1.92 2.42 11.28
C LEU A 40 3.06 1.68 10.56
N VAL A 41 4.23 1.57 11.18
CA VAL A 41 5.35 0.76 10.65
C VAL A 41 4.94 -0.71 10.51
N LYS A 42 4.24 -1.28 11.50
CA LYS A 42 3.70 -2.65 11.40
C LYS A 42 2.65 -2.80 10.29
N ALA A 43 1.91 -1.74 9.98
CA ALA A 43 0.96 -1.74 8.86
C ALA A 43 1.70 -1.73 7.52
N GLU A 44 2.77 -0.94 7.38
CA GLU A 44 3.63 -0.92 6.20
C GLU A 44 4.30 -2.28 5.96
N GLU A 45 4.77 -2.96 7.01
CA GLU A 45 5.31 -4.32 6.93
C GLU A 45 4.29 -5.33 6.36
N LYS A 46 2.99 -5.09 6.61
CA LYS A 46 1.88 -5.86 6.04
C LYS A 46 1.49 -5.41 4.63
N GLY A 47 2.18 -4.42 4.08
CA GLY A 47 1.96 -3.88 2.74
C GLY A 47 0.84 -2.86 2.61
N ALA A 48 0.42 -2.26 3.73
CA ALA A 48 -0.46 -1.10 3.73
C ALA A 48 0.24 0.13 3.12
N ASP A 49 -0.51 0.97 2.40
CA ASP A 49 -0.01 2.28 1.96
C ASP A 49 -0.15 3.29 3.09
N VAL A 50 0.96 3.66 3.71
CA VAL A 50 0.99 4.51 4.91
C VAL A 50 1.33 5.97 4.62
N ARG A 51 1.48 6.36 3.34
CA ARG A 51 2.02 7.69 2.96
C ARG A 51 1.19 8.86 3.50
N ASP A 52 -0.12 8.80 3.36
CA ASP A 52 -1.03 9.86 3.81
C ASP A 52 -1.03 9.95 5.35
N ALA A 53 -1.18 8.79 6.01
CA ALA A 53 -1.13 8.67 7.47
C ALA A 53 0.20 9.17 8.07
N ALA A 54 1.34 8.85 7.44
CA ALA A 54 2.66 9.32 7.86
C ALA A 54 2.79 10.84 7.75
N THR A 55 2.23 11.43 6.69
CA THR A 55 2.23 12.89 6.48
C THR A 55 1.39 13.60 7.55
N LYS A 56 0.22 13.06 7.90
CA LYS A 56 -0.61 13.57 9.00
C LYS A 56 0.09 13.47 10.36
N LEU A 57 0.76 12.34 10.62
CA LEU A 57 1.52 12.17 11.86
C LEU A 57 2.72 13.14 11.95
N GLN A 58 3.37 13.42 10.81
CA GLN A 58 4.42 14.44 10.74
C GLN A 58 3.86 15.84 11.03
N LYS A 59 2.67 16.16 10.53
CA LYS A 59 1.99 17.43 10.85
C LYS A 59 1.68 17.52 12.36
N ALA A 60 1.21 16.44 12.98
CA ALA A 60 0.98 16.39 14.41
C ALA A 60 2.26 16.64 15.22
N LEU A 61 3.40 16.10 14.80
CA LEU A 61 4.69 16.35 15.45
C LEU A 61 5.11 17.82 15.35
N LYS A 62 4.92 18.45 14.17
CA LYS A 62 5.21 19.88 13.99
C LYS A 62 4.33 20.78 14.86
N LEU A 63 3.05 20.42 15.05
CA LEU A 63 2.15 21.17 15.93
C LEU A 63 2.61 21.09 17.39
N VAL A 64 3.15 19.96 17.83
CA VAL A 64 3.74 19.83 19.17
C VAL A 64 4.99 20.71 19.32
N GLU A 65 5.86 20.74 18.31
CA GLU A 65 7.05 21.61 18.27
C GLU A 65 6.66 23.10 18.32
N GLU A 66 5.67 23.50 17.51
CA GLU A 66 5.14 24.87 17.49
C GLU A 66 4.48 25.27 18.82
N ALA A 67 3.88 24.30 19.53
CA ALA A 67 3.29 24.49 20.86
C ALA A 67 4.34 24.69 21.96
N GLU A 68 5.56 24.18 21.77
CA GLU A 68 6.71 24.44 22.66
C GLU A 68 7.31 25.83 22.41
N GLU A 69 7.32 26.29 21.15
CA GLU A 69 7.82 27.61 20.77
C GLU A 69 6.83 28.75 21.09
N ASN A 70 5.51 28.48 21.00
CA ASN A 70 4.44 29.48 21.17
C ASN A 70 3.50 29.12 22.34
N PRO A 71 3.86 29.45 23.58
CA PRO A 71 3.08 29.08 24.76
C PRO A 71 1.67 29.68 24.81
N GLU A 72 1.39 30.75 24.05
CA GLU A 72 0.08 31.40 24.02
C GLU A 72 -1.00 30.57 23.31
N ASN A 73 -0.63 29.77 22.31
CA ASN A 73 -1.56 28.95 21.51
C ASN A 73 -1.43 27.44 21.80
N ARG A 74 -0.71 27.10 22.87
CA ARG A 74 -0.28 25.74 23.18
C ARG A 74 -1.43 24.73 23.23
N GLU A 75 -2.47 25.00 24.00
CA GLU A 75 -3.60 24.07 24.17
C GLU A 75 -4.31 23.78 22.85
N ALA A 76 -4.50 24.80 22.00
CA ALA A 76 -5.13 24.64 20.70
C ALA A 76 -4.28 23.77 19.76
N LEU A 77 -2.97 24.01 19.72
CA LEU A 77 -2.02 23.24 18.90
C LEU A 77 -1.92 21.78 19.36
N LEU A 78 -1.88 21.53 20.67
CA LEU A 78 -1.85 20.17 21.23
C LEU A 78 -3.17 19.43 20.97
N SER A 79 -4.30 20.12 21.05
CA SER A 79 -5.61 19.58 20.71
C SER A 79 -5.67 19.15 19.24
N GLU A 80 -5.22 20.01 18.31
CA GLU A 80 -5.16 19.66 16.87
C GLU A 80 -4.19 18.49 16.63
N ALA A 81 -3.04 18.47 17.28
CA ALA A 81 -2.10 17.35 17.19
C ALA A 81 -2.72 16.03 17.66
N ARG A 82 -3.48 16.05 18.77
CA ARG A 82 -4.17 14.88 19.31
C ARG A 82 -5.24 14.38 18.35
N GLU A 83 -6.02 15.27 17.73
CA GLU A 83 -7.03 14.92 16.76
C GLU A 83 -6.42 14.21 15.54
N LEU A 84 -5.32 14.75 15.00
CA LEU A 84 -4.59 14.12 13.88
C LEU A 84 -4.05 12.74 14.24
N VAL A 85 -3.51 12.56 15.45
CA VAL A 85 -3.02 11.26 15.91
C VAL A 85 -4.16 10.26 16.04
N GLU A 86 -5.32 10.69 16.55
CA GLU A 86 -6.50 9.82 16.66
C GLU A 86 -7.06 9.43 15.29
N GLU A 87 -7.11 10.38 14.35
CA GLU A 87 -7.51 10.13 12.96
C GLU A 87 -6.61 9.07 12.33
N VAL A 88 -5.29 9.25 12.43
CA VAL A 88 -4.32 8.28 11.93
C VAL A 88 -4.51 6.92 12.63
N ARG A 89 -4.63 6.90 13.96
CA ARG A 89 -4.83 5.67 14.73
C ARG A 89 -6.06 4.89 14.29
N SER A 90 -7.16 5.59 14.01
CA SER A 90 -8.41 4.99 13.51
C SER A 90 -8.31 4.47 12.08
N SER A 91 -7.46 5.09 11.25
CA SER A 91 -7.25 4.70 9.85
C SER A 91 -6.36 3.46 9.67
N ILE A 92 -5.45 3.19 10.60
CA ILE A 92 -4.51 2.05 10.54
C ILE A 92 -5.18 0.70 10.20
N PRO A 93 -6.26 0.25 10.89
CA PRO A 93 -6.88 -1.03 10.56
C PRO A 93 -7.43 -1.08 9.13
N ILE A 94 -7.96 0.04 8.62
CA ILE A 94 -8.49 0.15 7.26
C ILE A 94 -7.35 0.05 6.25
N LEU A 95 -6.24 0.75 6.50
CA LEU A 95 -5.05 0.70 5.64
C LEU A 95 -4.46 -0.72 5.56
N ILE A 96 -4.47 -1.47 6.67
CA ILE A 96 -4.03 -2.88 6.68
C ILE A 96 -4.95 -3.73 5.80
N GLU A 97 -6.26 -3.59 5.93
CA GLU A 97 -7.23 -4.35 5.14
C GLU A 97 -7.08 -4.06 3.63
N GLU A 98 -6.90 -2.79 3.27
CA GLU A 98 -6.66 -2.38 1.88
C GLU A 98 -5.32 -2.94 1.34
N GLY A 99 -4.27 -2.90 2.15
CA GLY A 99 -2.96 -3.48 1.82
C GLY A 99 -3.05 -4.99 1.55
N GLU A 100 -3.70 -5.72 2.45
CA GLU A 100 -3.90 -7.18 2.33
C GLU A 100 -4.72 -7.53 1.07
N LYS A 101 -5.81 -6.80 0.80
CA LYS A 101 -6.60 -6.97 -0.43
C LYS A 101 -5.77 -6.73 -1.69
N LYS A 102 -4.96 -5.67 -1.71
CA LYS A 102 -4.11 -5.34 -2.86
C LYS A 102 -3.06 -6.40 -3.13
N ILE A 103 -2.42 -6.92 -2.07
CA ILE A 103 -1.46 -8.03 -2.18
C ILE A 103 -2.16 -9.30 -2.69
N PHE A 104 -3.33 -9.62 -2.14
CA PHE A 104 -4.10 -10.79 -2.55
C PHE A 104 -4.45 -10.76 -4.04
N TRP A 105 -5.00 -9.66 -4.53
CA TRP A 105 -5.33 -9.48 -5.95
C TRP A 105 -4.09 -9.55 -6.84
N ARG A 106 -2.98 -8.95 -6.43
CA ARG A 106 -1.70 -9.04 -7.16
C ARG A 106 -1.23 -10.48 -7.26
N ASN A 107 -1.27 -11.23 -6.17
CA ASN A 107 -0.82 -12.62 -6.14
C ASN A 107 -1.73 -13.51 -7.02
N ILE A 108 -3.04 -13.30 -6.99
CA ILE A 108 -3.98 -13.99 -7.89
C ILE A 108 -3.68 -13.67 -9.35
N ALA A 109 -3.45 -12.41 -9.69
CA ALA A 109 -3.13 -12.01 -11.06
C ALA A 109 -1.83 -12.65 -11.56
N ILE A 110 -0.79 -12.70 -10.71
CA ILE A 110 0.46 -13.38 -11.06
C ILE A 110 0.23 -14.89 -11.24
N ALA A 111 -0.49 -15.52 -10.31
CA ALA A 111 -0.78 -16.95 -10.37
C ALA A 111 -1.59 -17.32 -11.62
N SER A 112 -2.57 -16.50 -12.00
CA SER A 112 -3.38 -16.75 -13.19
C SER A 112 -2.57 -16.65 -14.49
N VAL A 113 -1.64 -15.68 -14.58
CA VAL A 113 -0.72 -15.57 -15.71
C VAL A 113 0.19 -16.80 -15.81
N VAL A 114 0.79 -17.23 -14.70
CA VAL A 114 1.64 -18.42 -14.66
C VAL A 114 0.86 -19.68 -15.07
N ALA A 115 -0.35 -19.85 -14.56
CA ALA A 115 -1.23 -20.96 -14.92
C ALA A 115 -1.59 -20.95 -16.41
N MET A 116 -1.92 -19.78 -16.96
CA MET A 116 -2.23 -19.63 -18.39
C MET A 116 -1.04 -19.98 -19.28
N ILE A 117 0.18 -19.55 -18.93
CA ILE A 117 1.40 -19.93 -19.66
C ILE A 117 1.62 -21.44 -19.60
N ALA A 118 1.44 -22.06 -18.43
CA ALA A 118 1.58 -23.51 -18.28
C ALA A 118 0.56 -24.27 -19.14
N ILE A 119 -0.71 -23.84 -19.14
CA ILE A 119 -1.77 -24.44 -19.96
C ILE A 119 -1.48 -24.27 -21.44
N LEU A 120 -1.06 -23.08 -21.90
CA LEU A 120 -0.72 -22.83 -23.29
C LEU A 120 0.49 -23.66 -23.73
N SER A 121 1.49 -23.80 -22.87
CA SER A 121 2.66 -24.64 -23.11
C SER A 121 2.25 -26.11 -23.26
N PHE A 122 1.38 -26.60 -22.37
CA PHE A 122 0.83 -27.95 -22.43
C PHE A 122 0.00 -28.18 -23.70
N LEU A 123 -0.89 -27.24 -24.05
CA LEU A 123 -1.69 -27.30 -25.27
C LEU A 123 -0.80 -27.33 -26.52
N THR A 124 0.21 -26.47 -26.57
CA THR A 124 1.15 -26.39 -27.69
C THR A 124 1.96 -27.68 -27.80
N TYR A 125 2.38 -28.28 -26.69
CA TYR A 125 3.10 -29.55 -26.70
C TYR A 125 2.22 -30.71 -27.24
N TYR A 126 0.97 -30.79 -26.78
CA TYR A 126 0.09 -31.90 -27.15
C TYR A 126 -0.51 -31.75 -28.56
N TYR A 127 -1.03 -30.56 -28.88
CA TYR A 127 -1.70 -30.29 -30.16
C TYR A 127 -0.78 -29.73 -31.23
N GLY A 128 0.37 -29.19 -30.85
CA GLY A 128 1.35 -28.61 -31.78
C GLY A 128 1.75 -29.56 -32.91
N PRO A 129 2.13 -30.82 -32.65
CA PRO A 129 2.45 -31.77 -33.72
C PRO A 129 1.29 -31.96 -34.70
N ARG A 130 0.06 -32.10 -34.19
CA ARG A 130 -1.13 -32.34 -35.02
C ARG A 130 -1.50 -31.13 -35.88
N LEU A 131 -1.40 -29.92 -35.30
CA LEU A 131 -1.57 -28.67 -36.03
C LEU A 131 -0.46 -28.48 -37.07
N PHE A 132 0.78 -28.72 -36.69
CA PHE A 132 1.93 -28.65 -37.58
C PHE A 132 1.73 -29.55 -38.79
N TRP A 133 1.36 -30.83 -38.58
CA TRP A 133 1.10 -31.76 -39.68
C TRP A 133 -0.07 -31.33 -40.57
N THR A 134 -1.17 -30.83 -40.00
CA THR A 134 -2.32 -30.39 -40.80
C THR A 134 -2.02 -29.13 -41.60
N LEU A 135 -1.34 -28.14 -41.01
CA LEU A 135 -0.87 -26.93 -41.70
C LEU A 135 0.17 -27.25 -42.77
N TRP A 136 1.16 -28.08 -42.45
CA TRP A 136 2.19 -28.54 -43.37
C TRP A 136 1.59 -29.25 -44.58
N LEU A 137 0.69 -30.21 -44.34
CA LEU A 137 0.01 -30.93 -45.41
C LEU A 137 -0.89 -30.01 -46.23
N LYS A 138 -1.57 -29.02 -45.62
CA LYS A 138 -2.41 -28.08 -46.36
C LYS A 138 -1.62 -27.15 -47.28
N ILE A 139 -0.44 -26.72 -46.85
CA ILE A 139 0.47 -25.89 -47.66
C ILE A 139 1.08 -26.74 -48.78
N ARG A 140 1.52 -27.96 -48.47
CA ARG A 140 2.18 -28.83 -49.45
C ARG A 140 1.21 -29.53 -50.40
N SER A 141 -0.04 -29.77 -50.00
CA SER A 141 -1.05 -30.41 -50.86
C SER A 141 -1.38 -29.56 -52.09
N ARG A 142 -1.38 -28.23 -51.97
CA ARG A 142 -1.55 -27.33 -53.12
C ARG A 142 -0.49 -27.56 -54.20
N TRP A 143 0.76 -27.76 -53.79
CA TRP A 143 1.86 -28.07 -54.72
C TRP A 143 1.74 -29.47 -55.35
N VAL A 144 1.32 -30.47 -54.57
CA VAL A 144 1.18 -31.85 -55.07
C VAL A 144 0.05 -31.97 -56.10
N ILE A 145 -1.07 -31.29 -55.88
CA ILE A 145 -2.22 -31.32 -56.80
C ILE A 145 -1.85 -30.69 -58.15
N GLU A 146 -1.13 -29.56 -58.14
CA GLU A 146 -0.71 -28.87 -59.37
C GLU A 146 0.29 -29.68 -60.22
N ILE A 147 1.16 -30.47 -59.57
CA ILE A 147 2.08 -31.36 -60.29
C ILE A 147 1.32 -32.53 -60.91
N ILE A 148 0.40 -33.16 -60.17
CA ILE A 148 -0.40 -34.29 -60.68
C ILE A 148 -1.26 -33.85 -61.86
N GLU A 149 -1.85 -32.65 -61.80
CA GLU A 149 -2.67 -32.10 -62.88
C GLU A 149 -1.83 -31.84 -64.15
N ARG A 150 -0.63 -31.26 -64.01
CA ARG A 150 0.31 -31.09 -65.14
C ARG A 150 0.76 -32.41 -65.75
N VAL A 151 1.07 -33.42 -64.94
CA VAL A 151 1.47 -34.75 -65.46
C VAL A 151 0.31 -35.39 -66.23
N ARG A 152 -0.92 -35.33 -65.68
CA ARG A 152 -2.11 -35.88 -66.33
C ARG A 152 -2.47 -35.15 -67.63
N GLU A 153 -2.22 -33.86 -67.71
CA GLU A 153 -2.41 -33.08 -68.94
C GLU A 153 -1.35 -33.41 -70.00
N ASN A 154 -0.10 -33.65 -69.59
CA ASN A 154 0.98 -34.01 -70.51
C ASN A 154 0.78 -35.43 -71.10
N ASP A 155 0.33 -36.39 -70.30
CA ASP A 155 -0.01 -37.75 -70.76
C ASP A 155 -1.14 -37.76 -71.82
N ARG A 156 -2.10 -36.84 -71.71
CA ARG A 156 -3.20 -36.71 -72.69
C ARG A 156 -2.79 -36.06 -74.00
N ARG A 157 -1.65 -35.35 -74.03
CA ARG A 157 -1.13 -34.70 -75.25
C ARG A 157 -0.07 -35.56 -75.96
N GLY A 158 0.42 -36.61 -75.32
CA GLY A 158 1.46 -37.51 -75.84
C GLY A 158 0.98 -38.85 -76.40
N GLY A 159 -0.35 -39.10 -76.44
CA GLY A 159 -0.97 -40.26 -77.08
C GLY A 159 -1.82 -39.84 -78.27
#